data_AF-A0A7S4B8P8-F1
#
_entry.id   AF-A0A7S4B8P8-F1
#
_cell.length_a   1.000
_cell.length_b   1.000
_cell.length_c   1.000
_cell.angle_alpha   90.00
_cell.angle_beta   90.00
_cell.angle_gamma   90.00
#
_symmetry.space_group_name_H-M   'P 1'
#
loop_
_entity.id
_entity.type
_entity.pdbx_description
1 polymer ?
#
loop_
_entity_poly.entity_id
_entity_poly.type
_entity_poly.pdbx_seq_one_letter_code
_entity_poly.pdbx_strand_id
1 'polypeptide(L)'
;WELPWHLLNLLFIAQEATAGKTAPSGLNGNGGGAANTGGMTVAAAEENIKERLLAVIAFGLSQNTLQRVPHLTLLSDEFYHDKMRPLLAEWLLLWLRRNGLHEVSDEAALRCLVRGVEDRGLHAQITDRQAKLLNLGADWLAFLLPHCLKKISRVHFGLLSPEEMATMSRDGVLPRSRRYLAVPFVGKDTPSPSSEYAHPDVAIGLTILAYRYEGLRKPDFGLALQQLRFAMESELGVEGRRPASLTWVAWVEHSGRRVRGTKQRRAQTEESEGGSVHARRLTGASNASPASRRMSSSLSERSANDAASEAESAIGAAIGGDGDINMCVCAC
;
A
#
# COMPACT_ATOMS: atom_id res chain seq x y z
N TRP A 1 2.29 -9.62 -1.58
CA TRP A 1 0.96 -8.99 -1.56
C TRP A 1 1.00 -7.54 -2.04
N GLU A 2 2.17 -6.88 -2.03
CA GLU A 2 2.33 -5.50 -2.50
C GLU A 2 2.00 -5.28 -3.97
N LEU A 3 2.45 -6.14 -4.89
CA LEU A 3 2.17 -5.97 -6.31
C LEU A 3 0.65 -5.95 -6.61
N PRO A 4 -0.15 -6.92 -6.14
CA PRO A 4 -1.61 -6.88 -6.26
C PRO A 4 -2.23 -5.62 -5.64
N TRP A 5 -1.75 -5.23 -4.46
CA TRP A 5 -2.21 -4.02 -3.79
C TRP A 5 -1.91 -2.76 -4.61
N HIS A 6 -0.70 -2.63 -5.17
CA HIS A 6 -0.30 -1.48 -6.00
C HIS A 6 -1.21 -1.32 -7.22
N LEU A 7 -1.57 -2.42 -7.89
CA LEU A 7 -2.50 -2.41 -9.02
C LEU A 7 -3.93 -2.02 -8.60
N LEU A 8 -4.45 -2.64 -7.54
CA LEU A 8 -5.81 -2.39 -7.07
C LEU A 8 -5.97 -1.01 -6.43
N ASN A 9 -4.93 -0.49 -5.77
CA ASN A 9 -4.95 0.82 -5.14
C ASN A 9 -5.20 1.94 -6.17
N LEU A 10 -4.62 1.84 -7.36
CA LEU A 10 -4.90 2.78 -8.44
C LEU A 10 -6.40 2.79 -8.82
N LEU A 11 -7.01 1.61 -8.88
CA LEU A 11 -8.45 1.48 -9.16
C LEU A 11 -9.29 2.05 -8.02
N PHE A 12 -8.89 1.86 -6.76
CA PHE A 12 -9.59 2.43 -5.60
C PHE A 12 -9.56 3.96 -5.59
N ILE A 13 -8.39 4.55 -5.84
CA ILE A 13 -8.24 6.00 -5.99
C ILE A 13 -9.15 6.50 -7.12
N ALA A 14 -9.20 5.78 -8.24
CA ALA A 14 -10.04 6.14 -9.38
C ALA A 14 -11.54 6.07 -9.06
N GLN A 15 -11.97 5.07 -8.26
CA GLN A 15 -13.35 4.94 -7.79
C GLN A 15 -13.75 6.08 -6.84
N GLU A 16 -12.85 6.49 -5.95
CA GLU A 16 -13.11 7.59 -5.01
C GLU A 16 -13.21 8.94 -5.71
N ALA A 17 -12.32 9.21 -6.67
CA ALA A 17 -12.36 10.44 -7.47
C ALA A 17 -13.63 10.56 -8.33
N THR A 18 -14.15 9.43 -8.82
CA THR A 18 -15.44 9.39 -9.54
C THR A 18 -16.65 9.47 -8.61
N ALA A 19 -16.51 9.12 -7.33
CA ALA A 19 -17.54 9.29 -6.30
C ALA A 19 -17.58 10.70 -5.71
N GLY A 20 -16.44 11.37 -5.60
CA GLY A 20 -16.29 12.70 -5.01
C GLY A 20 -16.68 13.90 -5.89
N LYS A 21 -17.38 13.72 -7.02
CA LYS A 21 -17.89 14.85 -7.84
C LYS A 21 -19.14 15.54 -7.23
N THR A 22 -19.03 15.89 -5.96
CA THR A 22 -19.63 17.11 -5.38
C THR A 22 -18.46 17.92 -4.83
N ALA A 23 -18.07 18.96 -5.58
CA ALA A 23 -16.89 19.80 -5.31
C ALA A 23 -17.03 20.61 -3.99
N PRO A 24 -15.94 21.25 -3.52
CA PRO A 24 -15.70 22.59 -4.03
C PRO A 24 -14.30 22.85 -4.58
N SER A 25 -14.33 23.70 -5.60
CA SER A 25 -13.33 24.59 -6.15
C SER A 25 -12.27 25.09 -5.16
N GLY A 26 -11.01 25.08 -5.60
CA GLY A 26 -9.87 25.68 -4.89
C GLY A 26 -8.59 25.68 -5.73
N LEU A 27 -8.67 26.13 -6.98
CA LEU A 27 -7.49 26.49 -7.76
C LEU A 27 -6.89 27.78 -7.17
N ASN A 28 -5.75 27.67 -6.50
CA ASN A 28 -4.83 28.78 -6.35
C ASN A 28 -3.50 28.37 -6.94
N GLY A 29 -3.26 28.85 -8.17
CA GLY A 29 -1.94 28.83 -8.77
C GLY A 29 -1.04 29.85 -8.08
N ASN A 30 0.23 29.48 -7.93
CA ASN A 30 1.29 30.48 -7.91
C ASN A 30 2.48 29.90 -8.66
N GLY A 31 2.73 30.45 -9.84
CA GLY A 31 3.91 30.17 -10.66
C GLY A 31 5.10 31.02 -10.23
N GLY A 32 6.28 30.43 -10.30
CA GLY A 32 7.60 31.07 -10.23
C GLY A 32 8.65 30.07 -10.73
N GLY A 33 9.43 30.46 -11.74
CA GLY A 33 10.29 29.60 -12.59
C GLY A 33 11.49 28.94 -11.88
N ALA A 34 12.34 28.14 -12.52
CA ALA A 34 12.77 28.15 -13.92
C ALA A 34 13.38 26.78 -14.35
N ALA A 35 13.27 26.51 -15.67
CA ALA A 35 14.09 25.69 -16.58
C ALA A 35 15.10 24.65 -16.04
N ASN A 36 14.97 23.38 -16.46
CA ASN A 36 15.80 22.74 -17.52
C ASN A 36 15.37 21.28 -17.81
N THR A 37 15.33 20.92 -19.11
CA THR A 37 15.43 19.56 -19.72
C THR A 37 15.06 18.28 -18.93
N GLY A 38 14.00 17.60 -19.38
CA GLY A 38 14.15 16.19 -19.79
C GLY A 38 13.85 15.07 -18.79
N GLY A 39 13.05 15.29 -17.75
CA GLY A 39 12.57 14.20 -16.89
C GLY A 39 11.24 14.57 -16.24
N MET A 40 10.15 13.91 -16.65
CA MET A 40 8.90 13.96 -15.90
C MET A 40 9.18 13.37 -14.52
N THR A 41 8.92 14.11 -13.45
CA THR A 41 9.12 13.58 -12.09
C THR A 41 8.23 12.34 -11.90
N VAL A 42 8.66 11.39 -11.07
CA VAL A 42 7.88 10.16 -10.83
C VAL A 42 6.45 10.50 -10.38
N ALA A 43 6.29 11.53 -9.56
CA ALA A 43 4.98 12.02 -9.13
C ALA A 43 4.13 12.56 -10.29
N ALA A 44 4.73 13.29 -11.24
CA ALA A 44 4.03 13.78 -12.42
C ALA A 44 3.60 12.62 -13.34
N ALA A 45 4.46 11.61 -13.51
CA ALA A 45 4.14 10.40 -14.27
C ALA A 45 2.98 9.61 -13.63
N GLU A 46 3.01 9.45 -12.31
CA GLU A 46 1.91 8.82 -11.56
C GLU A 46 0.58 9.55 -11.78
N GLU A 47 0.58 10.88 -11.72
CA GLU A 47 -0.64 11.68 -11.89
C GLU A 47 -1.19 11.59 -13.31
N ASN A 48 -0.31 11.63 -14.32
CA ASN A 48 -0.72 11.46 -15.72
C ASN A 48 -1.40 10.10 -15.98
N ILE A 49 -0.85 9.02 -15.42
CA ILE A 49 -1.43 7.67 -15.58
C ILE A 49 -2.80 7.61 -14.90
N LYS A 50 -2.94 8.19 -13.70
CA LYS A 50 -4.24 8.27 -13.00
C LYS A 50 -5.29 9.00 -13.82
N GLU A 51 -4.97 10.17 -14.35
CA GLU A 51 -5.91 10.96 -15.17
C GLU A 51 -6.37 10.19 -16.41
N ARG A 52 -5.43 9.54 -17.12
CA ARG A 52 -5.75 8.70 -18.28
C ARG A 52 -6.63 7.52 -17.92
N LEU A 53 -6.35 6.84 -16.80
CA LEU A 53 -7.15 5.71 -16.35
C LEU A 53 -8.55 6.15 -15.91
N LEU A 54 -8.68 7.28 -15.22
CA LEU A 54 -9.96 7.88 -14.87
C LEU A 54 -10.82 8.17 -16.09
N ALA A 55 -10.22 8.71 -17.15
CA ALA A 55 -10.91 8.95 -18.42
C ALA A 55 -11.37 7.64 -19.07
N VAL A 56 -10.52 6.59 -19.06
CA VAL A 56 -10.88 5.26 -19.57
C VAL A 56 -12.01 4.64 -18.76
N ILE A 57 -11.99 4.71 -17.42
CA ILE A 57 -13.06 4.19 -16.57
C ILE A 57 -14.38 4.92 -16.84
N ALA A 58 -14.36 6.26 -16.93
CA ALA A 58 -15.55 7.04 -17.25
C ALA A 58 -16.13 6.66 -18.63
N PHE A 59 -15.26 6.43 -19.62
CA PHE A 59 -15.65 5.93 -20.93
C PHE A 59 -16.23 4.50 -20.86
N GLY A 60 -15.62 3.59 -20.12
CA GLY A 60 -16.13 2.23 -19.97
C GLY A 60 -17.49 2.17 -19.26
N LEU A 61 -17.72 3.06 -18.29
CA LEU A 61 -19.02 3.21 -17.63
C LEU A 61 -20.09 3.74 -18.61
N SER A 62 -19.76 4.64 -19.53
CA SER A 62 -20.72 5.15 -20.52
C SER A 62 -21.04 4.14 -21.62
N GLN A 63 -20.10 3.24 -21.93
CA GLN A 63 -20.26 2.16 -22.90
C GLN A 63 -20.83 0.86 -22.31
N ASN A 64 -21.17 0.83 -21.01
CA ASN A 64 -21.59 -0.37 -20.29
C ASN A 64 -20.58 -1.54 -20.39
N THR A 65 -19.29 -1.25 -20.55
CA THR A 65 -18.21 -2.25 -20.45
C THR A 65 -17.68 -2.37 -19.02
N LEU A 66 -18.00 -1.39 -18.17
CA LEU A 66 -17.81 -1.39 -16.73
C LEU A 66 -19.15 -1.11 -16.04
N GLN A 67 -19.33 -1.69 -14.87
CA GLN A 67 -20.45 -1.42 -13.97
C GLN A 67 -19.94 -0.78 -12.69
N ARG A 68 -20.68 0.17 -12.11
CA ARG A 68 -20.27 0.87 -10.88
C ARG A 68 -20.96 0.37 -9.62
N VAL A 69 -22.18 -0.14 -9.74
CA VAL A 69 -23.01 -0.58 -8.60
C VAL A 69 -23.08 -2.10 -8.60
N PRO A 70 -22.76 -2.80 -7.50
CA PRO A 70 -22.49 -2.28 -6.16
C PRO A 70 -21.09 -1.68 -5.99
N HIS A 71 -20.12 -2.11 -6.80
CA HIS A 71 -18.78 -1.54 -6.90
C HIS A 71 -18.31 -1.63 -8.36
N LEU A 72 -17.07 -1.19 -8.65
CA LEU A 72 -16.52 -1.30 -10.00
C LEU A 72 -16.40 -2.78 -10.37
N THR A 73 -17.07 -3.17 -11.44
CA THR A 73 -17.08 -4.54 -11.97
C THR A 73 -16.81 -4.50 -13.46
N LEU A 74 -15.90 -5.36 -13.91
CA LEU A 74 -15.55 -5.51 -15.31
C LEU A 74 -16.60 -6.37 -16.03
N LEU A 75 -17.16 -5.87 -17.14
CA LEU A 75 -18.14 -6.59 -17.95
C LEU A 75 -17.56 -7.13 -19.26
N SER A 76 -16.55 -6.46 -19.84
CA SER A 76 -15.94 -6.84 -21.13
C SER A 76 -14.42 -7.05 -21.02
N ASP A 77 -13.94 -8.22 -21.43
CA ASP A 77 -12.51 -8.53 -21.50
C ASP A 77 -11.77 -7.70 -22.55
N GLU A 78 -12.38 -7.54 -23.73
CA GLU A 78 -11.80 -6.78 -24.84
C GLU A 78 -11.51 -5.34 -24.39
N PHE A 79 -12.46 -4.71 -23.71
CA PHE A 79 -12.29 -3.37 -23.16
C PHE A 79 -11.11 -3.30 -22.18
N TYR A 80 -10.97 -4.29 -21.29
CA TYR A 80 -9.87 -4.34 -20.33
C TYR A 80 -8.53 -4.48 -21.04
N HIS A 81 -8.40 -5.42 -21.97
CA HIS A 81 -7.14 -5.68 -22.67
C HIS A 81 -6.72 -4.52 -23.57
N ASP A 82 -7.67 -3.85 -24.23
CA ASP A 82 -7.37 -2.79 -25.18
C ASP A 82 -7.13 -1.43 -24.53
N LYS A 83 -7.84 -1.14 -23.43
CA LYS A 83 -7.85 0.22 -22.83
C LYS A 83 -7.24 0.28 -21.44
N MET A 84 -7.53 -0.69 -20.57
CA MET A 84 -7.07 -0.64 -19.17
C MET A 84 -5.68 -1.24 -19.00
N ARG A 85 -5.41 -2.40 -19.60
CA ARG A 85 -4.17 -3.15 -19.45
C ARG A 85 -2.91 -2.35 -19.80
N PRO A 86 -2.85 -1.55 -20.89
CA PRO A 86 -1.66 -0.76 -21.20
C PRO A 86 -1.36 0.27 -20.10
N LEU A 87 -2.38 0.94 -19.57
CA LEU A 87 -2.22 1.93 -18.49
C LEU A 87 -1.79 1.27 -17.18
N LEU A 88 -2.34 0.10 -16.87
CA LEU A 88 -1.97 -0.67 -15.69
C LEU A 88 -0.53 -1.23 -15.82
N ALA A 89 -0.06 -1.53 -17.04
CA ALA A 89 1.33 -1.90 -17.28
C ALA A 89 2.29 -0.72 -17.03
N GLU A 90 1.94 0.48 -17.49
CA GLU A 90 2.69 1.71 -17.18
C GLU A 90 2.73 1.96 -15.65
N TRP A 91 1.61 1.79 -14.96
CA TRP A 91 1.54 1.93 -13.51
C TRP A 91 2.38 0.88 -12.76
N LEU A 92 2.35 -0.37 -13.21
CA LEU A 92 3.12 -1.45 -12.62
C LEU A 92 4.63 -1.25 -12.82
N LEU A 93 5.03 -0.70 -13.97
CA LEU A 93 6.42 -0.39 -14.27
C LEU A 93 7.01 0.56 -13.23
N LEU A 94 6.28 1.60 -12.81
CA LEU A 94 6.73 2.52 -11.76
C LEU A 94 7.05 1.80 -10.44
N TRP A 95 6.25 0.80 -10.08
CA TRP A 95 6.53 -0.04 -8.91
C TRP A 95 7.71 -0.98 -9.12
N LEU A 96 7.85 -1.58 -10.31
CA LEU A 96 9.01 -2.41 -10.64
C LEU A 96 10.33 -1.62 -10.59
N ARG A 97 10.33 -0.35 -11.02
CA ARG A 97 11.49 0.55 -10.90
C ARG A 97 11.89 0.77 -9.45
N ARG A 98 10.92 0.91 -8.54
CA ARG A 98 11.18 1.03 -7.08
C ARG A 98 11.68 -0.27 -6.46
N ASN A 99 11.32 -1.41 -7.05
CA ASN A 99 11.65 -2.74 -6.55
C ASN A 99 12.90 -3.37 -7.20
N GLY A 100 13.71 -2.55 -7.87
CA GLY A 100 15.04 -2.93 -8.34
C GLY A 100 15.15 -3.24 -9.82
N LEU A 101 14.12 -3.01 -10.65
CA LEU A 101 14.24 -3.14 -12.11
C LEU A 101 14.86 -1.88 -12.71
N HIS A 102 16.19 -1.72 -12.68
CA HIS A 102 16.86 -0.50 -13.17
C HIS A 102 17.48 -0.65 -14.57
N GLU A 103 17.97 -1.84 -14.91
CA GLU A 103 18.86 -2.05 -16.07
C GLU A 103 18.13 -2.20 -17.41
N VAL A 104 16.83 -2.52 -17.38
CA VAL A 104 15.99 -2.73 -18.57
C VAL A 104 15.43 -1.40 -19.06
N SER A 105 15.26 -1.20 -20.37
CA SER A 105 14.56 -0.02 -20.90
C SER A 105 13.04 -0.07 -20.63
N ASP A 106 12.39 1.08 -20.50
CA ASP A 106 10.94 1.14 -20.24
C ASP A 106 10.16 0.41 -21.35
N GLU A 107 10.56 0.57 -22.61
CA GLU A 107 9.90 -0.06 -23.77
C GLU A 107 10.06 -1.59 -23.76
N ALA A 108 11.21 -2.10 -23.31
CA ALA A 108 11.42 -3.54 -23.17
C ALA A 108 10.59 -4.11 -22.02
N ALA A 109 10.56 -3.43 -20.88
CA ALA A 109 9.77 -3.83 -19.72
C ALA A 109 8.25 -3.82 -20.02
N LEU A 110 7.73 -2.77 -20.65
CA LEU A 110 6.31 -2.68 -21.04
C LEU A 110 5.93 -3.76 -22.05
N ARG A 111 6.79 -4.02 -23.05
CA ARG A 111 6.56 -5.12 -24.00
C ARG A 111 6.46 -6.46 -23.28
N CYS A 112 7.31 -6.70 -22.28
CA CYS A 112 7.26 -7.93 -21.48
C CYS A 112 6.00 -8.04 -20.62
N LEU A 113 5.53 -6.95 -20.01
CA LEU A 113 4.29 -6.95 -19.23
C LEU A 113 3.04 -7.21 -20.09
N VAL A 114 3.06 -6.79 -21.36
CA VAL A 114 1.91 -6.95 -22.27
C VAL A 114 1.97 -8.25 -23.08
N ARG A 115 3.16 -8.72 -23.48
CA ARG A 115 3.30 -9.92 -24.33
C ARG A 115 3.86 -11.14 -23.60
N GLY A 116 4.44 -10.96 -22.42
CA GLY A 116 5.26 -11.98 -21.74
C GLY A 116 6.74 -11.82 -22.04
N VAL A 117 7.59 -12.45 -21.23
CA VAL A 117 9.06 -12.42 -21.39
C VAL A 117 9.45 -13.47 -22.45
N GLU A 118 9.39 -13.09 -23.72
CA GLU A 118 9.80 -13.98 -24.83
C GLU A 118 11.25 -13.72 -25.29
N ASP A 119 11.83 -12.58 -24.92
CA ASP A 119 13.13 -12.14 -25.43
C ASP A 119 14.29 -12.76 -24.64
N ARG A 120 15.02 -13.69 -25.28
CA ARG A 120 16.23 -14.30 -24.73
C ARG A 120 17.34 -13.27 -24.44
N GLY A 121 17.39 -12.16 -25.20
CA GLY A 121 18.35 -11.09 -24.96
C GLY A 121 18.08 -10.34 -23.66
N LEU A 122 16.81 -10.19 -23.30
CA LEU A 122 16.40 -9.57 -22.04
C LEU A 122 16.72 -10.47 -20.84
N HIS A 123 16.51 -11.78 -20.98
CA HIS A 123 16.86 -12.74 -19.91
C HIS A 123 18.32 -12.70 -19.49
N ALA A 124 19.24 -12.30 -20.38
CA ALA A 124 20.65 -12.13 -20.05
C ALA A 124 20.95 -10.85 -19.24
N GLN A 125 20.05 -9.87 -19.28
CA GLN A 125 20.20 -8.56 -18.62
C GLN A 125 19.43 -8.47 -17.29
N ILE A 126 18.62 -9.46 -16.96
CA ILE A 126 17.78 -9.45 -15.76
C ILE A 126 18.17 -10.58 -14.81
N THR A 127 18.12 -10.28 -13.53
CA THR A 127 18.23 -11.28 -12.46
C THR A 127 17.00 -12.19 -12.44
N ASP A 128 17.16 -13.39 -11.89
CA ASP A 128 16.06 -14.35 -11.70
C ASP A 128 14.89 -13.74 -10.90
N ARG A 129 15.19 -12.94 -9.86
CA ARG A 129 14.18 -12.21 -9.09
C ARG A 129 13.38 -11.22 -9.95
N GLN A 130 14.06 -10.44 -10.79
CA GLN A 130 13.40 -9.48 -11.68
C GLN A 130 12.55 -10.19 -12.75
N ALA A 131 13.05 -11.30 -13.31
CA ALA A 131 12.30 -12.12 -14.26
C ALA A 131 11.01 -12.67 -13.65
N LYS A 132 11.09 -13.22 -12.42
CA LYS A 132 9.93 -13.69 -11.66
C LYS A 132 8.91 -12.58 -11.39
N LEU A 133 9.37 -11.39 -11.02
CA LEU A 133 8.48 -10.23 -10.80
C LEU A 133 7.82 -9.75 -12.09
N LEU A 134 8.54 -9.75 -13.22
CA LEU A 134 7.98 -9.41 -14.53
C LEU A 134 6.93 -10.42 -14.98
N ASN A 135 7.20 -11.72 -14.83
CA ASN A 135 6.24 -12.77 -15.15
C ASN A 135 5.01 -12.68 -14.27
N LEU A 136 5.19 -12.54 -12.95
CA LEU A 136 4.08 -12.34 -12.02
C LEU A 136 3.26 -11.10 -12.40
N GLY A 137 3.91 -10.00 -12.73
CA GLY A 137 3.27 -8.79 -13.20
C GLY A 137 2.46 -8.98 -14.48
N ALA A 138 3.02 -9.69 -15.46
CA ALA A 138 2.36 -10.03 -16.71
C ALA A 138 1.12 -10.91 -16.48
N ASP A 139 1.21 -11.94 -15.63
CA ASP A 139 0.11 -12.83 -15.28
C ASP A 139 -1.00 -12.09 -14.54
N TRP A 140 -0.63 -11.17 -13.64
CA TRP A 140 -1.58 -10.31 -12.94
C TRP A 140 -2.34 -9.41 -13.92
N LEU A 141 -1.62 -8.76 -14.84
CA LEU A 141 -2.22 -7.87 -15.83
C LEU A 141 -3.04 -8.62 -16.88
N ALA A 142 -2.67 -9.84 -17.26
CA ALA A 142 -3.33 -10.60 -18.30
C ALA A 142 -4.56 -11.37 -17.78
N PHE A 143 -4.46 -12.02 -16.61
CA PHE A 143 -5.46 -13.02 -16.19
C PHE A 143 -6.03 -12.73 -14.80
N LEU A 144 -5.19 -12.48 -13.79
CA LEU A 144 -5.65 -12.47 -12.40
C LEU A 144 -6.47 -11.22 -12.07
N LEU A 145 -6.01 -10.05 -12.49
CA LEU A 145 -6.71 -8.78 -12.25
C LEU A 145 -8.07 -8.72 -12.95
N PRO A 146 -8.22 -8.98 -14.26
CA PRO A 146 -9.55 -8.95 -14.90
C PRO A 146 -10.47 -10.03 -14.32
N HIS A 147 -9.94 -11.20 -13.94
CA HIS A 147 -10.71 -12.22 -13.25
C HIS A 147 -11.28 -11.70 -11.92
N CYS A 148 -10.46 -11.04 -11.09
CA CYS A 148 -10.90 -10.47 -9.81
C CYS A 148 -11.94 -9.36 -10.01
N LEU A 149 -11.72 -8.46 -10.99
CA LEU A 149 -12.62 -7.33 -11.27
C LEU A 149 -13.99 -7.74 -11.80
N LYS A 150 -14.12 -8.92 -12.40
CA LYS A 150 -15.42 -9.48 -12.82
C LYS A 150 -16.27 -9.99 -11.66
N LYS A 151 -15.68 -10.27 -10.51
CA LYS A 151 -16.40 -10.85 -9.37
C LYS A 151 -17.08 -9.77 -8.57
N ILE A 152 -18.29 -10.08 -8.11
CA ILE A 152 -19.11 -9.18 -7.29
C ILE A 152 -19.01 -9.61 -5.82
N SER A 153 -18.64 -8.68 -4.94
CA SER A 153 -18.59 -8.88 -3.49
C SER A 153 -19.99 -9.22 -2.95
N ARG A 154 -20.04 -10.08 -1.92
CA ARG A 154 -21.25 -10.67 -1.30
C ARG A 154 -22.09 -11.58 -2.19
N VAL A 155 -21.73 -11.75 -3.46
CA VAL A 155 -22.37 -12.72 -4.39
C VAL A 155 -21.41 -13.84 -4.77
N HIS A 156 -20.20 -13.47 -5.20
CA HIS A 156 -19.18 -14.42 -5.64
C HIS A 156 -18.13 -14.69 -4.56
N PHE A 157 -17.86 -13.70 -3.72
CA PHE A 157 -16.87 -13.80 -2.66
C PHE A 157 -17.21 -12.83 -1.54
N GLY A 158 -16.66 -13.08 -0.35
CA GLY A 158 -16.70 -12.12 0.74
C GLY A 158 -15.99 -12.61 1.99
N LEU A 159 -16.02 -11.79 3.04
CA LEU A 159 -15.52 -12.17 4.36
C LEU A 159 -16.59 -12.90 5.16
N LEU A 160 -16.16 -13.86 5.99
CA LEU A 160 -17.06 -14.48 6.97
C LEU A 160 -17.51 -13.44 7.99
N SER A 161 -18.81 -13.40 8.25
CA SER A 161 -19.38 -12.61 9.33
C SER A 161 -18.95 -13.17 10.70
N PRO A 162 -18.98 -12.33 11.76
CA PRO A 162 -18.66 -12.79 13.11
C PRO A 162 -19.53 -13.96 13.60
N GLU A 163 -20.80 -13.98 13.18
CA GLU A 163 -21.77 -15.02 13.55
C GLU A 163 -21.46 -16.36 12.88
N GLU A 164 -21.13 -16.33 11.59
CA GLU A 164 -20.70 -17.50 10.83
C GLU A 164 -19.39 -18.06 11.40
N MET A 165 -18.42 -17.20 11.70
CA MET A 165 -17.17 -17.62 12.35
C MET A 165 -17.44 -18.29 13.69
N ALA A 166 -18.29 -17.70 14.54
CA ALA A 166 -18.63 -18.28 15.85
C ALA A 166 -19.35 -19.63 15.73
N THR A 167 -20.13 -19.83 14.67
CA THR A 167 -20.80 -21.10 14.40
C THR A 167 -19.80 -22.15 13.93
N MET A 168 -18.99 -21.85 12.92
CA MET A 168 -17.95 -22.76 12.42
C MET A 168 -16.87 -23.06 13.47
N SER A 169 -16.55 -22.11 14.35
CA SER A 169 -15.63 -22.34 15.47
C SER A 169 -16.21 -23.30 16.50
N ARG A 170 -17.52 -23.24 16.78
CA ARG A 170 -18.20 -24.20 17.67
C ARG A 170 -18.19 -25.61 17.08
N ASP A 171 -18.33 -25.70 15.76
CA ASP A 171 -18.30 -26.97 15.04
C ASP A 171 -16.87 -27.52 14.85
N GLY A 172 -15.83 -26.76 15.20
CA GLY A 172 -14.43 -27.15 15.03
C GLY A 172 -13.93 -27.12 13.58
N VAL A 173 -14.70 -26.51 12.66
CA VAL A 173 -14.45 -26.53 11.21
C VAL A 173 -13.97 -25.17 10.68
N LEU A 174 -13.32 -24.35 11.50
CA LEU A 174 -12.80 -23.03 11.07
C LEU A 174 -11.27 -23.02 10.87
N PRO A 175 -10.77 -23.28 9.64
CA PRO A 175 -9.37 -23.05 9.29
C PRO A 175 -8.93 -21.60 9.47
N ARG A 176 -7.64 -21.39 9.79
CA ARG A 176 -7.03 -20.06 9.92
C ARG A 176 -7.14 -19.22 8.63
N SER A 177 -6.96 -19.85 7.47
CA SER A 177 -7.07 -19.17 6.16
C SER A 177 -8.46 -18.61 5.94
N ARG A 178 -9.51 -19.40 6.22
CA ARG A 178 -10.92 -19.03 6.06
C ARG A 178 -11.34 -17.90 7.00
N ARG A 179 -10.65 -17.75 8.13
CA ARG A 179 -10.87 -16.64 9.06
C ARG A 179 -10.48 -15.30 8.43
N TYR A 180 -9.33 -15.20 7.75
CA TYR A 180 -8.78 -13.91 7.31
C TYR A 180 -8.87 -13.64 5.81
N LEU A 181 -8.97 -14.67 4.98
CA LEU A 181 -9.05 -14.55 3.53
C LEU A 181 -10.50 -14.47 3.05
N ALA A 182 -10.71 -13.89 1.88
CA ALA A 182 -11.98 -13.95 1.19
C ALA A 182 -12.34 -15.39 0.83
N VAL A 183 -13.60 -15.75 1.07
CA VAL A 183 -14.19 -17.06 0.81
C VAL A 183 -15.10 -16.93 -0.42
N PRO A 184 -15.07 -17.87 -1.37
CA PRO A 184 -15.99 -17.87 -2.49
C PRO A 184 -17.40 -18.23 -1.99
N PHE A 185 -18.41 -17.59 -2.57
CA PHE A 185 -19.80 -17.77 -2.21
C PHE A 185 -20.51 -18.62 -3.28
N VAL A 186 -21.39 -19.51 -2.84
CA VAL A 186 -22.23 -20.33 -3.75
C VAL A 186 -23.45 -19.53 -4.22
N GLY A 187 -23.88 -18.59 -3.39
CA GLY A 187 -24.97 -17.66 -3.67
C GLY A 187 -24.84 -16.42 -2.80
N LYS A 188 -25.84 -15.54 -2.88
CA LYS A 188 -25.85 -14.30 -2.10
C LYS A 188 -25.66 -14.60 -0.61
N ASP A 189 -24.65 -13.98 -0.01
CA ASP A 189 -24.32 -14.08 1.41
C ASP A 189 -24.10 -15.52 1.93
N THR A 190 -23.87 -16.50 1.05
CA THR A 190 -23.74 -17.91 1.43
C THR A 190 -22.33 -18.42 1.11
N PRO A 191 -21.43 -18.52 2.10
CA PRO A 191 -20.07 -18.97 1.88
C PRO A 191 -20.02 -20.45 1.49
N SER A 192 -19.17 -20.79 0.53
CA SER A 192 -18.96 -22.17 0.11
C SER A 192 -18.35 -23.00 1.26
N PRO A 193 -18.85 -24.21 1.56
CA PRO A 193 -18.23 -25.09 2.55
C PRO A 193 -16.80 -25.48 2.13
N SER A 194 -16.54 -25.58 0.82
CA SER A 194 -15.24 -25.90 0.23
C SER A 194 -14.61 -24.63 -0.36
N SER A 195 -13.74 -23.98 0.42
CA SER A 195 -13.10 -22.70 0.05
C SER A 195 -11.58 -22.79 -0.08
N GLU A 196 -10.98 -23.91 0.30
CA GLU A 196 -9.52 -24.05 0.44
C GLU A 196 -8.78 -24.27 -0.89
N TYR A 197 -9.50 -24.49 -2.00
CA TYR A 197 -8.94 -24.90 -3.29
C TYR A 197 -8.86 -23.79 -4.34
N ALA A 198 -8.89 -22.51 -3.94
CA ALA A 198 -8.71 -21.41 -4.89
C ALA A 198 -7.22 -21.16 -5.20
N HIS A 199 -6.96 -20.59 -6.38
CA HIS A 199 -5.62 -20.11 -6.73
C HIS A 199 -5.17 -19.04 -5.72
N PRO A 200 -3.96 -19.14 -5.12
CA PRO A 200 -3.54 -18.25 -4.04
C PRO A 200 -3.55 -16.78 -4.46
N ASP A 201 -3.12 -16.45 -5.67
CA ASP A 201 -3.16 -15.06 -6.16
C ASP A 201 -4.58 -14.50 -6.33
N VAL A 202 -5.54 -15.35 -6.76
CA VAL A 202 -6.94 -14.93 -6.83
C VAL A 202 -7.48 -14.72 -5.42
N ALA A 203 -7.15 -15.60 -4.48
CA ALA A 203 -7.53 -15.42 -3.07
C ALA A 203 -6.98 -14.10 -2.51
N ILE A 204 -5.74 -13.73 -2.83
CA ILE A 204 -5.14 -12.44 -2.44
C ILE A 204 -5.92 -11.27 -3.04
N GLY A 205 -6.18 -11.29 -4.35
CA GLY A 205 -6.91 -10.22 -5.04
C GLY A 205 -8.32 -10.04 -4.49
N LEU A 206 -9.07 -11.13 -4.32
CA LEU A 206 -10.41 -11.12 -3.74
C LEU A 206 -10.40 -10.70 -2.26
N THR A 207 -9.37 -11.06 -1.49
CA THR A 207 -9.22 -10.63 -0.09
C THR A 207 -9.03 -9.12 0.01
N ILE A 208 -8.16 -8.55 -0.84
CA ILE A 208 -7.96 -7.09 -0.92
C ILE A 208 -9.28 -6.39 -1.27
N LEU A 209 -10.00 -6.88 -2.28
CA LEU A 209 -11.30 -6.34 -2.67
C LEU A 209 -12.34 -6.46 -1.55
N ALA A 210 -12.39 -7.59 -0.85
CA ALA A 210 -13.35 -7.83 0.22
C ALA A 210 -13.13 -6.88 1.40
N TYR A 211 -11.88 -6.70 1.86
CA TYR A 211 -11.59 -5.71 2.91
C TYR A 211 -11.85 -4.28 2.45
N ARG A 212 -11.68 -3.96 1.17
CA ARG A 212 -11.98 -2.62 0.66
C ARG A 212 -13.47 -2.31 0.63
N TYR A 213 -14.31 -3.30 0.30
CA TYR A 213 -15.76 -3.10 0.14
C TYR A 213 -16.56 -3.38 1.40
N GLU A 214 -16.21 -4.43 2.16
CA GLU A 214 -16.89 -4.83 3.39
C GLU A 214 -16.30 -4.14 4.63
N GLY A 215 -15.06 -3.65 4.53
CA GLY A 215 -14.32 -3.08 5.64
C GLY A 215 -13.68 -4.13 6.55
N LEU A 216 -12.92 -3.65 7.53
CA LEU A 216 -12.26 -4.50 8.52
C LEU A 216 -13.23 -4.89 9.64
N ARG A 217 -13.29 -6.18 9.98
CA ARG A 217 -14.13 -6.67 11.08
C ARG A 217 -13.50 -6.26 12.42
N LYS A 218 -14.34 -5.98 13.43
CA LYS A 218 -13.88 -5.65 14.79
C LYS A 218 -12.83 -6.61 15.38
N PRO A 219 -12.98 -7.95 15.30
CA PRO A 219 -11.96 -8.87 15.82
C PRO A 219 -10.62 -8.76 15.07
N ASP A 220 -10.64 -8.55 13.76
CA ASP A 220 -9.42 -8.42 12.95
C ASP A 220 -8.71 -7.09 13.24
N PHE A 221 -9.49 -6.02 13.45
CA PHE A 221 -8.95 -4.73 13.88
C PHE A 221 -8.24 -4.82 15.23
N GLY A 222 -8.77 -5.64 16.16
CA GLY A 222 -8.11 -5.90 17.44
C GLY A 222 -6.71 -6.49 17.27
N LEU A 223 -6.55 -7.44 16.35
CA LEU A 223 -5.24 -8.04 16.02
C LEU A 223 -4.31 -7.03 15.35
N ALA A 224 -4.81 -6.24 14.39
CA ALA A 224 -4.02 -5.19 13.75
C ALA A 224 -3.53 -4.16 14.77
N LEU A 225 -4.35 -3.80 15.76
CA LEU A 225 -3.98 -2.88 16.83
C LEU A 225 -2.95 -3.49 17.80
N GLN A 226 -3.06 -4.78 18.11
CA GLN A 226 -2.07 -5.50 18.91
C GLN A 226 -0.71 -5.55 18.18
N GLN A 227 -0.72 -5.83 16.88
CA GLN A 227 0.49 -5.78 16.05
C GLN A 227 1.10 -4.39 16.02
N LEU A 228 0.27 -3.35 15.84
CA LEU A 228 0.75 -1.96 15.86
C LEU A 228 1.36 -1.58 17.21
N ARG A 229 0.75 -2.04 18.31
CA ARG A 229 1.30 -1.86 19.65
C ARG A 229 2.63 -2.59 19.83
N PHE A 230 2.73 -3.83 19.39
CA PHE A 230 3.97 -4.60 19.46
C PHE A 230 5.09 -3.93 18.65
N ALA A 231 4.77 -3.47 17.43
CA ALA A 231 5.70 -2.69 16.62
C ALA A 231 6.16 -1.42 17.36
N MET A 232 5.23 -0.67 17.95
CA MET A 232 5.55 0.51 18.75
C MET A 232 6.48 0.18 19.92
N GLU A 233 6.28 -0.94 20.62
CA GLU A 233 7.13 -1.38 21.74
C GLU A 233 8.54 -1.78 21.28
N SER A 234 8.68 -2.37 20.09
CA SER A 234 9.96 -2.76 19.50
C SER A 234 10.76 -1.59 18.90
N GLU A 235 10.07 -0.55 18.45
CA GLU A 235 10.68 0.62 17.82
C GLU A 235 11.43 1.49 18.82
N LEU A 236 12.67 1.86 18.48
CA LEU A 236 13.51 2.71 19.30
C LEU A 236 13.20 4.19 19.07
N GLY A 237 13.36 5.00 20.13
CA GLY A 237 13.21 6.45 20.07
C GLY A 237 11.96 6.99 20.77
N VAL A 238 11.70 8.28 20.58
CA VAL A 238 10.59 8.99 21.24
C VAL A 238 9.26 8.47 20.71
N GLU A 239 8.35 8.08 21.61
CA GLU A 239 7.06 7.46 21.27
C GLU A 239 6.28 8.22 20.20
N GLY A 240 6.22 9.56 20.25
CA GLY A 240 5.48 10.35 19.27
C GLY A 240 6.11 10.47 17.87
N ARG A 241 7.35 9.99 17.66
CA ARG A 241 8.03 9.97 16.34
C ARG A 241 8.17 8.56 15.76
N ARG A 242 7.78 7.54 16.52
CA ARG A 242 7.80 6.15 16.11
C ARG A 242 6.86 5.93 14.91
N PRO A 243 7.29 5.22 13.84
CA PRO A 243 6.44 4.88 12.70
C PRO A 243 5.08 4.28 13.10
N ALA A 244 5.04 3.40 14.10
CA ALA A 244 3.78 2.82 14.59
C ALA A 244 2.84 3.88 15.18
N SER A 245 3.38 4.82 15.95
CA SER A 245 2.61 5.94 16.52
C SER A 245 2.09 6.90 15.44
N LEU A 246 2.89 7.19 14.42
CA LEU A 246 2.48 8.02 13.28
C LEU A 246 1.35 7.35 12.49
N THR A 247 1.43 6.03 12.31
CA THR A 247 0.38 5.24 11.65
C THR A 247 -0.92 5.28 12.44
N TRP A 248 -0.86 5.11 13.78
CA TRP A 248 -2.03 5.27 14.64
C TRP A 248 -2.64 6.67 14.57
N VAL A 249 -1.80 7.71 14.62
CA VAL A 249 -2.25 9.10 14.48
C VAL A 249 -2.95 9.29 13.14
N ALA A 250 -2.36 8.80 12.04
CA ALA A 250 -2.97 8.86 10.73
C ALA A 250 -4.32 8.15 10.70
N TRP A 251 -4.45 6.93 11.25
CA TRP A 251 -5.74 6.22 11.30
C TRP A 251 -6.83 7.02 12.05
N VAL A 252 -6.46 7.61 13.19
CA VAL A 252 -7.38 8.42 13.99
C VAL A 252 -7.76 9.71 13.26
N GLU A 253 -6.82 10.35 12.56
CA GLU A 253 -7.07 11.54 11.73
C GLU A 253 -8.01 11.22 10.56
N HIS A 254 -7.83 10.09 9.88
CA HIS A 254 -8.73 9.63 8.81
C HIS A 254 -10.15 9.32 9.33
N SER A 255 -10.29 8.99 10.62
CA SER A 255 -11.61 8.86 11.27
C SER A 255 -12.25 10.20 11.65
N GLY A 256 -11.60 11.33 11.34
CA GLY A 256 -12.04 12.68 11.72
C GLY A 256 -11.80 13.02 13.19
N ARG A 257 -11.05 12.19 13.92
CA ARG A 257 -10.73 12.36 15.34
C ARG A 257 -9.27 12.78 15.50
N ARG A 258 -8.88 13.10 16.74
CA ARG A 258 -7.50 13.47 17.07
C ARG A 258 -6.98 12.70 18.26
N VAL A 259 -5.70 12.31 18.19
CA VAL A 259 -4.97 11.72 19.30
C VAL A 259 -4.48 12.84 20.24
N ARG A 260 -4.67 12.65 21.55
CA ARG A 260 -4.23 13.59 22.58
C ARG A 260 -2.71 13.77 22.52
N GLY A 261 -2.22 15.01 22.62
CA GLY A 261 -0.78 15.32 22.68
C GLY A 261 -0.09 15.62 21.35
N THR A 262 -0.77 15.47 20.21
CA THR A 262 -0.21 15.73 18.86
C THR A 262 -0.04 17.21 18.52
N LYS A 263 -0.77 18.12 19.17
CA LYS A 263 -0.80 19.56 18.86
C LYS A 263 0.33 20.42 19.45
N GLN A 264 1.16 19.92 20.36
CA GLN A 264 2.17 20.78 21.01
C GLN A 264 3.46 20.98 20.21
N ARG A 265 3.68 20.26 19.11
CA ARG A 265 5.04 20.18 18.51
C ARG A 265 5.22 20.75 17.11
N ARG A 266 4.16 20.93 16.31
CA ARG A 266 4.29 21.65 15.02
C ARG A 266 4.73 23.11 15.25
N ALA A 267 4.17 23.76 16.26
CA ALA A 267 4.60 25.09 16.70
C ALA A 267 6.04 25.11 17.26
N GLN A 268 6.44 24.11 18.06
CA GLN A 268 7.78 24.08 18.66
C GLN A 268 8.90 23.69 17.68
N THR A 269 8.61 22.94 16.62
CA THR A 269 9.62 22.59 15.60
C THR A 269 9.90 23.78 14.68
N GLU A 270 8.87 24.58 14.38
CA GLU A 270 9.01 25.86 13.66
C GLU A 270 9.69 26.94 14.54
N GLU A 271 9.40 27.01 15.85
CA GLU A 271 10.07 27.93 16.77
C GLU A 271 11.54 27.55 17.06
N SER A 272 11.89 26.27 17.04
CA SER A 272 13.26 25.82 17.31
C SER A 272 14.19 25.96 16.10
N GLU A 273 13.68 26.00 14.87
CA GLU A 273 14.45 26.33 13.66
C GLU A 273 14.49 27.85 13.37
N GLY A 274 13.50 28.62 13.84
CA GLY A 274 13.47 30.09 13.73
C GLY A 274 14.23 30.87 14.81
N GLY A 275 14.72 30.20 15.87
CA GLY A 275 15.28 30.86 17.06
C GLY A 275 16.78 31.20 17.05
N SER A 276 17.54 30.90 16.00
CA SER A 276 19.02 31.07 16.00
C SER A 276 19.54 32.32 15.27
N VAL A 277 18.68 33.25 14.86
CA VAL A 277 19.11 34.44 14.12
C VAL A 277 18.49 35.72 14.67
N HIS A 278 18.76 36.11 15.92
CA HIS A 278 18.84 37.51 16.38
C HIS A 278 19.14 37.65 17.89
N ALA A 279 20.43 37.71 18.24
CA ALA A 279 21.02 38.50 19.34
C ALA A 279 22.52 38.16 19.34
N ARG A 280 23.48 39.05 19.11
CA ARG A 280 23.75 40.25 19.89
C ARG A 280 24.91 41.02 19.20
N ARG A 281 24.68 42.28 18.80
CA ARG A 281 25.78 43.19 18.39
C ARG A 281 26.37 43.84 19.66
N LEU A 282 27.66 43.55 19.85
CA LEU A 282 28.76 44.44 20.29
C LEU A 282 28.71 45.12 21.66
N THR A 283 29.68 44.77 22.52
CA THR A 283 30.62 45.73 23.13
C THR A 283 31.94 45.03 23.53
N GLY A 284 33.04 45.46 22.91
CA GLY A 284 34.37 45.76 23.49
C GLY A 284 35.13 44.79 24.41
N ALA A 285 36.41 44.60 24.04
CA ALA A 285 37.60 44.45 24.90
C ALA A 285 38.28 43.06 25.02
N SER A 286 39.41 42.98 24.31
CA SER A 286 40.75 42.49 24.72
C SER A 286 40.98 41.07 25.27
N ASN A 287 41.93 40.42 24.58
CA ASN A 287 43.01 39.53 25.05
C ASN A 287 42.75 38.02 25.26
N ALA A 288 43.77 37.29 24.77
CA ALA A 288 44.23 35.95 25.13
C ALA A 288 43.59 34.71 24.44
N SER A 289 44.39 34.09 23.56
CA SER A 289 44.48 32.62 23.43
C SER A 289 45.01 31.99 24.75
N PRO A 290 44.87 30.67 25.04
CA PRO A 290 44.92 29.56 24.08
C PRO A 290 44.05 28.30 24.40
N ALA A 291 44.19 27.31 23.51
CA ALA A 291 44.28 25.86 23.80
C ALA A 291 43.02 24.96 23.89
N SER A 292 42.92 24.10 22.85
CA SER A 292 42.91 22.62 22.95
C SER A 292 41.60 21.82 22.93
N ARG A 293 41.67 20.72 22.16
CA ARG A 293 40.83 19.51 22.04
C ARG A 293 39.51 19.60 21.26
N ARG A 294 39.63 19.40 19.94
CA ARG A 294 38.61 18.68 19.16
C ARG A 294 38.92 17.17 19.20
N MET A 295 38.02 16.39 19.78
CA MET A 295 37.87 14.99 19.41
C MET A 295 36.75 14.88 18.37
N SER A 296 37.11 14.25 17.25
CA SER A 296 36.22 13.82 16.18
C SER A 296 35.39 12.61 16.64
N SER A 297 34.09 12.61 16.36
CA SER A 297 33.35 11.38 16.12
C SER A 297 32.36 11.62 14.99
N SER A 298 32.67 11.01 13.85
CA SER A 298 31.86 10.90 12.65
C SER A 298 30.72 9.91 12.91
N LEU A 299 29.47 10.37 12.83
CA LEU A 299 28.30 9.50 12.72
C LEU A 299 27.88 9.48 11.26
N SER A 300 28.11 8.33 10.62
CA SER A 300 27.65 7.96 9.29
C SER A 300 26.11 7.87 9.28
N GLU A 301 25.50 8.62 8.38
CA GLU A 301 24.06 8.54 8.07
C GLU A 301 23.74 7.17 7.45
N ARG A 302 22.98 6.35 8.17
CA ARG A 302 22.29 5.18 7.59
C ARG A 302 20.93 5.64 7.07
N SER A 303 20.67 5.33 5.80
CA SER A 303 19.50 5.80 5.05
C SER A 303 18.21 5.11 5.52
N ALA A 304 17.11 5.86 5.57
CA ALA A 304 15.79 5.43 6.08
C ALA A 304 15.18 4.22 5.33
N ASN A 305 15.72 3.87 4.16
CA ASN A 305 15.27 2.70 3.39
C ASN A 305 15.74 1.37 4.00
N ASP A 306 16.87 1.35 4.71
CA ASP A 306 17.38 0.13 5.34
C ASP A 306 16.53 -0.26 6.56
N ALA A 307 15.99 0.73 7.28
CA ALA A 307 15.12 0.51 8.44
C ALA A 307 13.74 -0.06 8.06
N ALA A 308 13.20 0.30 6.88
CA ALA A 308 11.95 -0.26 6.38
C ALA A 308 12.12 -1.74 5.97
N SER A 309 13.24 -2.07 5.32
CA SER A 309 13.60 -3.45 4.96
C SER A 309 13.81 -4.36 6.17
N GLU A 310 14.42 -3.85 7.24
CA GLU A 310 14.62 -4.62 8.48
C GLU A 310 13.31 -4.85 9.24
N ALA A 311 12.39 -3.88 9.24
CA ALA A 311 11.07 -4.03 9.84
C ALA A 311 10.21 -5.09 9.14
N GLU A 312 10.26 -5.18 7.80
CA GLU A 312 9.56 -6.22 7.03
C GLU A 312 10.14 -7.62 7.25
N SER A 313 11.47 -7.74 7.40
CA SER A 313 12.14 -9.00 7.76
C SER A 313 11.74 -9.50 9.15
N ALA A 314 11.59 -8.59 10.11
CA ALA A 314 11.09 -8.91 11.46
C ALA A 314 9.62 -9.36 11.45
N ILE A 315 8.78 -8.78 10.57
CA ILE A 315 7.38 -9.19 10.38
C ILE A 315 7.29 -10.61 9.82
N GLY A 316 8.18 -11.00 8.91
CA GLY A 316 8.25 -12.38 8.38
C GLY A 316 8.65 -13.42 9.43
N ALA A 317 9.58 -13.08 10.33
CA ALA A 317 10.05 -13.98 11.38
C ALA A 317 9.00 -14.25 12.48
N ALA A 318 8.17 -13.26 12.81
CA ALA A 318 7.10 -13.41 13.80
C ALA A 318 5.95 -14.34 13.34
N ILE A 319 5.80 -14.56 12.03
CA ILE A 319 4.79 -15.44 11.44
C ILE A 319 5.24 -16.92 11.46
N GLY A 320 6.55 -17.18 11.60
CA GLY A 320 7.16 -18.52 11.51
C GLY A 320 7.42 -19.26 12.83
N GLY A 321 7.04 -18.69 13.99
CA GLY A 321 7.30 -19.30 15.29
C GLY A 321 6.08 -20.00 15.88
N ASP A 322 6.00 -21.32 15.74
CA ASP A 322 5.10 -22.18 16.53
C ASP A 322 5.53 -22.18 18.01
N GLY A 323 4.53 -22.14 18.89
CA GLY A 323 4.66 -22.34 20.32
C GLY A 323 3.28 -22.41 20.95
N ASP A 324 2.82 -23.62 21.21
CA ASP A 324 1.58 -23.94 21.94
C ASP A 324 1.36 -23.02 23.15
N ILE A 325 0.39 -22.11 23.07
CA ILE A 325 -0.12 -21.42 24.25
C ILE A 325 -1.13 -22.37 24.91
N ASN A 326 -0.57 -23.25 25.73
CA ASN A 326 -1.29 -24.09 26.66
C ASN A 326 -2.16 -23.20 27.56
N MET A 327 -3.48 -23.37 27.50
CA MET A 327 -4.42 -22.74 28.43
C MET A 327 -4.16 -23.29 29.84
N CYS A 328 -3.44 -22.54 30.66
CA CYS A 328 -3.43 -22.75 32.09
C CYS A 328 -4.56 -21.94 32.71
N VAL A 329 -5.66 -22.64 32.97
CA VAL A 329 -6.79 -22.19 33.79
C VAL A 329 -6.29 -22.10 35.23
N CYS A 330 -6.15 -20.89 35.78
CA CYS A 330 -6.11 -20.71 37.24
C CYS A 330 -7.54 -20.45 37.72
N ALA A 331 -8.15 -21.51 38.27
CA ALA A 331 -9.26 -21.40 39.19
C ALA A 331 -8.72 -21.30 40.62
N CYS A 332 -9.48 -20.59 41.47
CA CYS A 332 -9.29 -20.26 42.89
C CYS A 332 -8.46 -19.01 43.18
#